data_AF-A0A368G6K7-F1
#
_entry.id   AF-A0A368G6K7-F1
#
_cell.length_a   1.000
_cell.length_b   1.000
_cell.length_c   1.000
_cell.angle_alpha   90.00
_cell.angle_beta   90.00
_cell.angle_gamma   90.00
#
_symmetry.space_group_name_H-M   'P 1'
#
loop_
_entity.id
_entity.type
_entity.pdbx_description
1 polymer ?
#
loop_
_entity_poly.entity_id
_entity_poly.type
_entity_poly.pdbx_seq_one_letter_code
_entity_poly.pdbx_strand_id
1 'polypeptide(L)'
;MLNTNLYYRPNKAYDNFTNKEDPAEQFAFMQSELEAASKCRKQPSPGCSPTVHIVAHIAPGAFERTPNMTWFRDPYNEKFLKLTVDYADVIGMMLFGHHHTDTFHLVKDANGTAVQFMLMSPAVTPWFSSLDGAGANNPAFRVYDANYDGTFNDIITYYVNLTELNNNPTNTSFLSEYSFKGAYQIKGPINLKVMVDLMERLKNDNAVLSTYINYNSVLWDPKMPEGTYRGGQLCSMEFADYPRYFSCLAQYKSSALHGFYTVILVLLASSLSNLLL
;
A
#
# COMPACT_ATOMS: atom_id res chain seq x y z
N MET A 1 -8.18 -9.98 -14.31
CA MET A 1 -7.40 -8.76 -14.64
C MET A 1 -8.37 -7.60 -14.71
N LEU A 2 -8.06 -6.45 -14.11
CA LEU A 2 -8.91 -5.26 -14.14
C LEU A 2 -8.19 -4.07 -14.78
N ASN A 3 -8.93 -3.21 -15.47
CA ASN A 3 -8.44 -1.93 -15.98
C ASN A 3 -8.81 -0.81 -15.00
N THR A 4 -8.07 -0.72 -13.90
CA THR A 4 -8.30 0.30 -12.85
C THR A 4 -7.91 1.72 -13.28
N ASN A 5 -7.35 1.91 -14.48
CA ASN A 5 -7.16 3.23 -15.07
C ASN A 5 -8.50 3.94 -15.35
N LEU A 6 -9.60 3.18 -15.49
CA LEU A 6 -10.96 3.73 -15.56
C LEU A 6 -11.34 4.50 -14.30
N TYR A 7 -10.79 4.10 -13.15
CA TYR A 7 -11.13 4.67 -11.85
C TYR A 7 -10.25 5.87 -11.48
N TYR A 8 -9.22 6.13 -12.28
CA TYR A 8 -8.16 7.09 -11.98
C TYR A 8 -8.65 8.54 -12.02
N ARG A 9 -8.36 9.33 -10.98
CA ARG A 9 -8.84 10.71 -10.84
C ARG A 9 -8.43 11.62 -12.02
N PRO A 10 -7.19 11.54 -12.55
CA PRO A 10 -6.77 12.30 -13.72
C PRO A 10 -7.31 11.79 -15.06
N ASN A 11 -8.01 10.65 -15.10
CA ASN A 11 -8.55 10.13 -16.35
C ASN A 11 -9.66 11.05 -16.90
N LYS A 12 -9.33 11.83 -17.93
CA LYS A 12 -10.24 12.76 -18.60
C LYS A 12 -11.33 12.08 -19.42
N ALA A 13 -11.16 10.80 -19.78
CA ALA A 13 -12.21 10.05 -20.47
C ALA A 13 -13.46 9.85 -19.59
N TYR A 14 -13.31 10.03 -18.26
CA TYR A 14 -14.41 9.98 -17.30
C TYR A 14 -15.62 10.83 -17.72
N ASP A 15 -15.39 12.01 -18.26
CA ASP A 15 -16.47 12.92 -18.67
C ASP A 15 -17.35 12.34 -19.79
N ASN A 16 -16.77 11.44 -20.59
CA ASN A 16 -17.41 10.80 -21.73
C ASN A 16 -17.86 9.36 -21.44
N PHE A 17 -17.73 8.86 -20.21
CA PHE A 17 -18.24 7.54 -19.87
C PHE A 17 -19.76 7.48 -20.03
N THR A 18 -20.24 6.47 -20.74
CA THR A 18 -21.66 6.19 -20.92
C THR A 18 -22.33 5.81 -19.60
N ASN A 19 -21.62 5.08 -18.75
CA ASN A 19 -22.02 4.77 -17.38
C ASN A 19 -20.89 5.18 -16.41
N LYS A 20 -21.11 6.27 -15.67
CA LYS A 20 -20.15 6.74 -14.65
C LYS A 20 -20.19 5.93 -13.36
N GLU A 21 -21.25 5.19 -13.07
CA GLU A 21 -21.34 4.33 -11.88
C GLU A 21 -20.62 2.99 -12.07
N ASP A 22 -20.48 2.56 -13.31
CA ASP A 22 -19.76 1.35 -13.67
C ASP A 22 -19.12 1.45 -15.07
N PRO A 23 -17.96 2.12 -15.18
CA PRO A 23 -17.32 2.31 -16.47
C PRO A 23 -16.91 0.98 -17.08
N ALA A 24 -17.37 0.73 -18.31
CA ALA A 24 -17.19 -0.53 -19.04
C ALA A 24 -17.74 -1.77 -18.30
N GLU A 25 -18.72 -1.59 -17.40
CA GLU A 25 -19.34 -2.66 -16.61
C GLU A 25 -18.32 -3.49 -15.80
N GLN A 26 -17.17 -2.89 -15.49
CA GLN A 26 -16.05 -3.61 -14.89
C GLN A 26 -16.34 -4.04 -13.44
N PHE A 27 -17.13 -3.27 -12.68
CA PHE A 27 -17.57 -3.71 -11.36
C PHE A 27 -18.59 -4.84 -11.45
N ALA A 28 -19.54 -4.78 -12.39
CA ALA A 28 -20.45 -5.88 -12.67
C ALA A 28 -19.68 -7.17 -13.03
N PHE A 29 -18.68 -7.06 -13.91
CA PHE A 29 -17.78 -8.16 -14.25
C PHE A 29 -17.01 -8.68 -13.02
N MET A 30 -16.39 -7.80 -12.23
CA MET A 30 -15.68 -8.19 -11.02
C MET A 30 -16.61 -8.93 -10.05
N GLN A 31 -17.82 -8.42 -9.84
CA GLN A 31 -18.82 -9.07 -9.00
C GLN A 31 -19.23 -10.44 -9.54
N SER A 32 -19.47 -10.58 -10.85
CA SER A 32 -19.89 -11.87 -11.43
C SER A 32 -18.82 -12.95 -11.27
N GLU A 33 -17.55 -12.61 -11.45
CA GLU A 33 -16.42 -13.55 -11.25
C GLU A 33 -16.30 -13.98 -9.77
N LEU A 34 -16.44 -13.02 -8.85
CA LEU A 34 -16.40 -13.29 -7.40
C LEU A 34 -17.60 -14.14 -6.93
N GLU A 35 -18.80 -13.87 -7.46
CA GLU A 35 -19.99 -14.69 -7.20
C GLU A 35 -19.84 -16.11 -7.74
N ALA A 36 -19.27 -16.28 -8.93
CA ALA A 36 -19.00 -17.58 -9.51
C ALA A 36 -18.03 -18.38 -8.62
N ALA A 37 -16.98 -17.75 -8.10
CA ALA A 37 -16.06 -18.40 -7.17
C ALA A 37 -16.70 -18.75 -5.83
N SER A 38 -17.55 -17.86 -5.29
CA SER A 38 -18.31 -18.14 -4.06
C SER A 38 -19.28 -19.31 -4.23
N LYS A 39 -19.96 -19.40 -5.38
CA LYS A 39 -20.79 -20.56 -5.72
C LYS A 39 -19.96 -21.83 -5.85
N CYS A 40 -18.84 -21.78 -6.57
CA CYS A 40 -17.92 -22.92 -6.73
C CYS A 40 -17.39 -23.44 -5.39
N ARG A 41 -17.03 -22.54 -4.47
CA ARG A 41 -16.56 -22.91 -3.14
C ARG A 41 -17.63 -23.65 -2.33
N LYS A 42 -18.89 -23.20 -2.41
CA LYS A 42 -20.02 -23.83 -1.70
C LYS A 42 -20.45 -25.14 -2.35
N GLN A 43 -20.40 -25.20 -3.67
CA GLN A 43 -20.83 -26.33 -4.49
C GLN A 43 -19.82 -26.57 -5.62
N PRO A 44 -18.74 -27.34 -5.36
CA PRO A 44 -17.72 -27.58 -6.36
C PRO A 44 -18.27 -28.31 -7.58
N SER A 45 -17.94 -27.80 -8.77
CA SER A 45 -18.27 -28.39 -10.06
C SER A 45 -17.03 -28.51 -10.94
N PRO A 46 -16.97 -29.47 -11.89
CA PRO A 46 -15.85 -29.58 -12.82
C PRO A 46 -15.60 -28.25 -13.56
N GLY A 47 -14.35 -27.78 -13.54
CA GLY A 47 -13.93 -26.57 -14.26
C GLY A 47 -14.25 -25.24 -13.57
N CYS A 48 -14.87 -25.22 -12.39
CA CYS A 48 -15.01 -23.98 -11.62
C CYS A 48 -13.77 -23.72 -10.75
N SER A 49 -13.50 -22.45 -10.42
CA SER A 49 -12.45 -22.06 -9.47
C SER A 49 -13.07 -21.47 -8.20
N PRO A 50 -12.68 -21.92 -7.00
CA PRO A 50 -13.16 -21.35 -5.73
C PRO A 50 -12.35 -20.13 -5.27
N THR A 51 -11.40 -19.67 -6.09
CA THR A 51 -10.49 -18.56 -5.79
C THR A 51 -10.35 -17.63 -7.00
N VAL A 52 -10.42 -16.32 -6.75
CA VAL A 52 -10.16 -15.27 -7.73
C VAL A 52 -8.91 -14.50 -7.32
N HIS A 53 -7.96 -14.37 -8.24
CA HIS A 53 -6.82 -13.47 -8.10
C HIS A 53 -7.08 -12.17 -8.84
N ILE A 54 -6.80 -11.05 -8.19
CA ILE A 54 -6.98 -9.71 -8.76
C ILE A 54 -5.62 -9.15 -9.12
N VAL A 55 -5.49 -8.71 -10.36
CA VAL A 55 -4.29 -8.01 -10.83
C VAL A 55 -4.76 -6.79 -11.62
N ALA A 56 -4.21 -5.64 -11.28
CA ALA A 56 -4.51 -4.37 -11.94
C ALA A 56 -3.32 -3.40 -11.82
N HIS A 57 -3.40 -2.24 -12.50
CA HIS A 57 -2.32 -1.26 -12.44
C HIS A 57 -2.36 -0.43 -11.15
N ILE A 58 -3.47 0.29 -10.93
CA ILE A 58 -3.67 1.22 -9.82
C ILE A 58 -4.46 0.51 -8.71
N ALA A 59 -3.95 0.56 -7.48
CA ALA A 59 -4.62 0.04 -6.29
C ALA A 59 -5.61 1.05 -5.69
N PRO A 60 -6.68 0.60 -4.99
CA PRO A 60 -7.44 1.47 -4.10
C PRO A 60 -6.60 1.88 -2.88
N GLY A 61 -7.04 2.93 -2.20
CA GLY A 61 -6.30 3.56 -1.11
C GLY A 61 -5.54 4.82 -1.51
N ALA A 62 -4.64 5.21 -0.63
CA ALA A 62 -3.82 6.40 -0.76
C ALA A 62 -2.41 6.05 -1.23
N PHE A 63 -1.64 7.04 -1.66
CA PHE A 63 -0.22 6.87 -1.90
C PHE A 63 0.56 7.12 -0.60
N GLU A 64 1.40 6.18 -0.20
CA GLU A 64 2.02 6.14 1.13
C GLU A 64 3.11 7.22 1.33
N ARG A 65 3.71 7.69 0.23
CA ARG A 65 4.77 8.70 0.25
C ARG A 65 4.29 10.15 0.20
N THR A 66 3.08 10.38 -0.31
CA THR A 66 2.53 11.74 -0.48
C THR A 66 1.23 11.85 0.32
N PRO A 67 1.27 12.42 1.53
CA PRO A 67 0.07 12.58 2.36
C PRO A 67 -1.08 13.28 1.63
N ASN A 68 -2.31 12.78 1.84
CA ASN A 68 -3.54 13.24 1.18
C ASN A 68 -3.64 12.93 -0.34
N MET A 69 -2.72 12.15 -0.92
CA MET A 69 -2.79 11.75 -2.31
C MET A 69 -3.58 10.45 -2.48
N THR A 70 -4.61 10.48 -3.33
CA THR A 70 -5.43 9.30 -3.67
C THR A 70 -5.61 9.19 -5.18
N TRP A 71 -5.68 7.95 -5.69
CA TRP A 71 -5.73 7.70 -7.13
C TRP A 71 -7.12 7.47 -7.66
N PHE A 72 -7.94 6.68 -6.97
CA PHE A 72 -9.31 6.41 -7.38
C PHE A 72 -10.21 7.60 -7.08
N ARG A 73 -11.27 7.76 -7.87
CA ARG A 73 -12.41 8.57 -7.42
C ARG A 73 -13.07 7.89 -6.22
N ASP A 74 -13.50 8.68 -5.25
CA ASP A 74 -14.11 8.22 -4.00
C ASP A 74 -15.16 7.10 -4.19
N PRO A 75 -16.19 7.25 -5.08
CA PRO A 75 -17.19 6.19 -5.26
C PRO A 75 -16.59 4.89 -5.83
N TYR A 76 -15.53 4.98 -6.65
CA TYR A 76 -14.87 3.79 -7.19
C TYR A 76 -14.00 3.10 -6.15
N ASN A 77 -13.32 3.87 -5.29
CA ASN A 77 -12.56 3.31 -4.16
C ASN A 77 -13.50 2.55 -3.21
N GLU A 78 -14.62 3.18 -2.85
CA GLU A 78 -15.63 2.56 -1.98
C GLU A 78 -16.23 1.30 -2.62
N LYS A 79 -16.65 1.36 -3.88
CA LYS A 79 -17.26 0.20 -4.57
C LYS A 79 -16.27 -0.96 -4.73
N PHE A 80 -15.00 -0.68 -5.05
CA PHE A 80 -13.96 -1.70 -5.11
C PHE A 80 -13.77 -2.38 -3.75
N LEU A 81 -13.57 -1.59 -2.69
CA LEU A 81 -13.34 -2.11 -1.35
C LEU A 81 -14.55 -2.87 -0.82
N LYS A 82 -15.77 -2.42 -1.14
CA LYS A 82 -17.00 -3.14 -0.80
C LYS A 82 -17.01 -4.54 -1.41
N LEU A 83 -16.74 -4.68 -2.71
CA LEU A 83 -16.63 -6.00 -3.35
C LEU A 83 -15.50 -6.83 -2.73
N THR A 84 -14.35 -6.22 -2.40
CA THR A 84 -13.27 -6.93 -1.72
C THR A 84 -13.70 -7.46 -0.36
N VAL A 85 -14.44 -6.69 0.43
CA VAL A 85 -14.94 -7.11 1.74
C VAL A 85 -16.01 -8.19 1.60
N ASP A 86 -17.00 -7.98 0.73
CA ASP A 86 -18.15 -8.88 0.55
C ASP A 86 -17.72 -10.28 0.06
N TYR A 87 -16.61 -10.37 -0.68
CA TYR A 87 -16.07 -11.61 -1.26
C TYR A 87 -14.65 -11.93 -0.75
N ALA A 88 -14.27 -11.42 0.43
CA ALA A 88 -12.93 -11.55 0.97
C ALA A 88 -12.46 -13.01 1.08
N ASP A 89 -13.39 -13.94 1.32
CA ASP A 89 -13.07 -15.35 1.46
C ASP A 89 -12.57 -15.96 0.15
N VAL A 90 -13.17 -15.62 -0.99
CA VAL A 90 -12.82 -16.16 -2.32
C VAL A 90 -11.72 -15.41 -3.04
N ILE A 91 -11.31 -14.26 -2.53
CA ILE A 91 -10.18 -13.51 -3.09
C ILE A 91 -8.88 -14.12 -2.57
N GLY A 92 -8.01 -14.53 -3.50
CA GLY A 92 -6.64 -14.93 -3.18
C GLY A 92 -5.71 -13.71 -3.25
N MET A 93 -4.69 -13.77 -4.10
CA MET A 93 -3.76 -12.66 -4.32
C MET A 93 -4.44 -11.41 -4.91
N MET A 94 -4.02 -10.24 -4.44
CA MET A 94 -4.31 -8.95 -5.07
C MET A 94 -3.01 -8.19 -5.33
N LEU A 95 -2.62 -8.08 -6.61
CA LEU A 95 -1.32 -7.55 -7.04
C LEU A 95 -1.49 -6.29 -7.88
N PHE A 96 -0.76 -5.24 -7.52
CA PHE A 96 -0.82 -3.92 -8.13
C PHE A 96 0.58 -3.33 -8.37
N GLY A 97 0.61 -2.17 -9.01
CA GLY A 97 1.82 -1.37 -9.19
C GLY A 97 1.52 0.12 -8.99
N HIS A 98 1.80 0.92 -10.02
CA HIS A 98 1.56 2.38 -10.11
C HIS A 98 2.39 3.26 -9.16
N HIS A 99 2.55 2.88 -7.89
CA HIS A 99 3.30 3.68 -6.91
C HIS A 99 4.81 3.71 -7.20
N HIS A 100 5.31 2.70 -7.93
CA HIS A 100 6.73 2.43 -8.17
C HIS A 100 7.55 2.07 -6.92
N THR A 101 6.88 1.99 -5.77
CA THR A 101 7.46 1.67 -4.47
C THR A 101 7.01 0.30 -3.99
N ASP A 102 7.74 -0.24 -3.01
CA ASP A 102 7.39 -1.49 -2.35
C ASP A 102 6.47 -1.21 -1.15
N THR A 103 5.20 -1.59 -1.24
CA THR A 103 4.25 -1.42 -0.13
C THR A 103 3.08 -2.40 -0.19
N PHE A 104 2.28 -2.43 0.86
CA PHE A 104 1.04 -3.20 0.95
C PHE A 104 -0.05 -2.37 1.61
N HIS A 105 -1.31 -2.67 1.33
CA HIS A 105 -2.46 -2.07 2.01
C HIS A 105 -3.32 -3.16 2.63
N LEU A 106 -3.79 -2.94 3.86
CA LEU A 106 -4.85 -3.73 4.48
C LEU A 106 -6.22 -3.23 4.00
N VAL A 107 -7.14 -4.17 3.81
CA VAL A 107 -8.56 -3.91 3.55
C VAL A 107 -9.34 -4.33 4.78
N LYS A 108 -10.13 -3.41 5.32
CA LYS A 108 -10.89 -3.60 6.56
C LYS A 108 -12.40 -3.50 6.33
N ASP A 109 -13.15 -4.38 6.97
CA ASP A 109 -14.61 -4.34 7.00
C ASP A 109 -15.15 -3.12 7.78
N ALA A 110 -16.48 -2.99 7.88
CA ALA A 110 -17.12 -1.89 8.61
C ALA A 110 -16.80 -1.86 10.11
N ASN A 111 -16.43 -3.00 10.70
CA ASN A 111 -16.05 -3.11 12.11
C ASN A 111 -14.57 -2.76 12.36
N GLY A 112 -13.79 -2.53 11.30
CA GLY A 112 -12.35 -2.27 11.40
C GLY A 112 -11.49 -3.54 11.42
N THR A 113 -12.08 -4.71 11.16
CA THR A 113 -11.36 -5.98 11.06
C THR A 113 -10.71 -6.08 9.69
N ALA A 114 -9.42 -6.36 9.62
CA ALA A 114 -8.76 -6.65 8.36
C ALA A 114 -9.29 -7.97 7.79
N VAL A 115 -9.71 -7.97 6.52
CA VAL A 115 -10.27 -9.12 5.82
C VAL A 115 -9.45 -9.53 4.59
N GLN A 116 -8.62 -8.62 4.08
CA GLN A 116 -7.78 -8.83 2.91
C GLN A 116 -6.55 -7.92 2.93
N PHE A 117 -5.57 -8.19 2.08
CA PHE A 117 -4.43 -7.30 1.84
C PHE A 117 -4.04 -7.24 0.37
N MET A 118 -3.51 -6.10 -0.05
CA MET A 118 -3.10 -5.80 -1.42
C MET A 118 -1.60 -5.55 -1.44
N LEU A 119 -0.90 -6.05 -2.46
CA LEU A 119 0.54 -5.87 -2.62
C LEU A 119 0.82 -4.98 -3.83
N MET A 120 1.60 -3.93 -3.64
CA MET A 120 2.12 -3.10 -4.72
C MET A 120 3.59 -3.46 -4.92
N SER A 121 3.94 -3.84 -6.15
CA SER A 121 5.32 -4.12 -6.54
C SER A 121 6.05 -2.83 -6.93
N PRO A 122 7.35 -2.71 -6.63
CA PRO A 122 8.16 -1.60 -7.12
C PRO A 122 8.31 -1.64 -8.64
N ALA A 123 8.75 -0.52 -9.23
CA ALA A 123 8.92 -0.43 -10.67
C ALA A 123 10.35 -0.73 -11.14
N VAL A 124 10.46 -1.14 -12.40
CA VAL A 124 11.73 -1.18 -13.13
C VAL A 124 12.22 0.23 -13.46
N THR A 125 11.31 1.16 -13.74
CA THR A 125 11.73 2.55 -13.99
C THR A 125 12.20 3.21 -12.68
N PRO A 126 13.37 3.87 -12.68
CA PRO A 126 13.88 4.61 -11.52
C PRO A 126 13.43 6.08 -11.55
N TRP A 127 12.31 6.37 -12.20
CA TRP A 127 11.88 7.72 -12.49
C TRP A 127 11.66 8.54 -11.22
N PHE A 128 12.18 9.76 -11.22
CA PHE A 128 11.98 10.74 -10.15
C PHE A 128 10.60 11.35 -10.26
N SER A 129 9.75 11.02 -9.29
CA SER A 129 8.40 11.58 -9.23
C SER A 129 8.42 13.06 -8.90
N SER A 130 7.57 13.83 -9.58
CA SER A 130 7.32 15.24 -9.28
C SER A 130 6.37 15.45 -8.09
N LEU A 131 5.82 14.36 -7.53
CA LEU A 131 4.98 14.43 -6.34
C LEU A 131 5.84 14.60 -5.10
N ASP A 132 5.39 15.49 -4.22
CA ASP A 132 6.09 15.79 -2.98
C ASP A 132 6.20 14.54 -2.08
N GLY A 133 7.40 14.31 -1.53
CA GLY A 133 7.75 13.11 -0.74
C GLY A 133 7.92 11.81 -1.53
N ALA A 134 7.56 11.74 -2.82
CA ALA A 134 7.57 10.50 -3.58
C ALA A 134 8.97 9.99 -3.95
N GLY A 135 9.88 10.89 -4.33
CA GLY A 135 11.26 10.53 -4.67
C GLY A 135 11.40 9.58 -5.86
N ALA A 136 12.41 8.71 -5.81
CA ALA A 136 12.69 7.68 -6.80
C ALA A 136 12.83 6.29 -6.13
N ASN A 137 13.23 5.31 -6.94
CA ASN A 137 13.53 3.95 -6.54
C ASN A 137 14.66 3.39 -7.42
N ASN A 138 15.41 2.40 -6.93
CA ASN A 138 16.20 1.58 -7.85
C ASN A 138 15.28 0.70 -8.72
N PRO A 139 15.70 0.31 -9.93
CA PRO A 139 14.97 -0.66 -10.73
C PRO A 139 14.81 -1.98 -9.97
N ALA A 140 13.57 -2.47 -9.88
CA ALA A 140 13.26 -3.72 -9.18
C ALA A 140 12.16 -4.52 -9.87
N PHE A 141 12.15 -5.82 -9.54
CA PHE A 141 11.04 -6.73 -9.80
C PHE A 141 10.88 -7.70 -8.63
N ARG A 142 9.77 -8.42 -8.59
CA ARG A 142 9.43 -9.33 -7.49
C ARG A 142 9.06 -10.71 -8.01
N VAL A 143 9.48 -11.74 -7.27
CA VAL A 143 9.10 -13.13 -7.47
C VAL A 143 8.24 -13.57 -6.30
N TYR A 144 7.06 -14.09 -6.60
CA TYR A 144 6.10 -14.60 -5.61
C TYR A 144 6.16 -16.13 -5.60
N ASP A 145 6.57 -16.72 -4.49
CA ASP A 145 6.36 -18.16 -4.24
C ASP A 145 4.99 -18.30 -3.58
N ALA A 146 3.96 -18.57 -4.39
CA ALA A 146 2.56 -18.47 -4.01
C ALA A 146 1.82 -19.79 -4.14
N ASN A 147 0.92 -20.04 -3.19
CA ASN A 147 -0.10 -21.07 -3.28
C ASN A 147 -1.35 -20.50 -3.97
N TYR A 148 -2.12 -21.37 -4.62
CA TYR A 148 -3.31 -20.95 -5.37
C TYR A 148 -4.42 -20.35 -4.49
N ASP A 149 -4.39 -20.59 -3.18
CA ASP A 149 -5.32 -19.99 -2.22
C ASP A 149 -4.99 -18.52 -1.89
N GLY A 150 -3.89 -17.98 -2.42
CA GLY A 150 -3.44 -16.62 -2.18
C GLY A 150 -2.49 -16.47 -0.98
N THR A 151 -2.11 -17.56 -0.32
CA THR A 151 -1.00 -17.54 0.65
C THR A 151 0.34 -17.58 -0.07
N PHE A 152 1.38 -16.96 0.52
CA PHE A 152 2.73 -16.99 -0.05
C PHE A 152 3.69 -17.76 0.85
N ASN A 153 4.48 -18.65 0.26
CA ASN A 153 5.58 -19.31 0.97
C ASN A 153 6.72 -18.33 1.23
N ASP A 154 7.00 -17.42 0.28
CA ASP A 154 7.83 -16.23 0.42
C ASP A 154 7.59 -15.24 -0.72
N ILE A 155 8.09 -14.02 -0.56
CA ILE A 155 8.11 -12.98 -1.58
C ILE A 155 9.53 -12.43 -1.64
N ILE A 156 10.17 -12.52 -2.81
CA ILE A 156 11.55 -12.07 -2.99
C ILE A 156 11.55 -10.88 -3.93
N THR A 157 12.02 -9.72 -3.46
CA THR A 157 12.26 -8.56 -4.32
C THR A 157 13.72 -8.60 -4.78
N TYR A 158 13.93 -8.35 -6.07
CA TYR A 158 15.23 -8.21 -6.69
C TYR A 158 15.39 -6.77 -7.15
N TYR A 159 16.58 -6.22 -7.00
CA TYR A 159 16.90 -4.87 -7.43
C TYR A 159 18.28 -4.80 -8.07
N VAL A 160 18.55 -3.71 -8.76
CA VAL A 160 19.90 -3.33 -9.18
C VAL A 160 20.20 -1.93 -8.70
N ASN A 161 21.36 -1.73 -8.06
CA ASN A 161 21.82 -0.39 -7.71
C ASN A 161 22.11 0.39 -9.01
N LEU A 162 21.26 1.38 -9.31
CA LEU A 162 21.34 2.12 -10.56
C LEU A 162 22.63 2.92 -10.68
N THR A 163 23.14 3.46 -9.58
CA THR A 163 24.41 4.20 -9.57
C THR A 163 25.57 3.28 -9.92
N GLU A 164 25.61 2.07 -9.35
CA GLU A 164 26.62 1.07 -9.70
C GLU A 164 26.49 0.59 -11.14
N LEU A 165 25.25 0.36 -11.60
CA LEU A 165 24.98 -0.06 -12.98
C LEU A 165 25.45 0.98 -13.99
N ASN A 166 25.21 2.27 -13.73
CA ASN A 166 25.67 3.35 -14.60
C ASN A 166 27.20 3.46 -14.63
N ASN A 167 27.87 3.17 -13.52
CA ASN A 167 29.33 3.17 -13.45
C ASN A 167 29.97 1.92 -14.07
N ASN A 168 29.31 0.76 -13.98
CA ASN A 168 29.84 -0.56 -14.37
C ASN A 168 28.77 -1.42 -15.10
N PRO A 169 28.34 -1.06 -16.31
CA PRO A 169 27.17 -1.64 -16.97
C PRO A 169 27.32 -3.12 -17.36
N THR A 170 28.55 -3.62 -17.56
CA THR A 170 28.79 -5.02 -17.92
C THR A 170 28.93 -5.95 -16.72
N ASN A 171 29.15 -5.40 -15.53
CA ASN A 171 29.50 -6.16 -14.32
C ASN A 171 28.46 -6.01 -13.20
N THR A 172 27.40 -5.24 -13.43
CA THR A 172 26.34 -5.03 -12.45
C THR A 172 25.09 -5.76 -12.90
N SER A 173 24.60 -6.66 -12.05
CA SER A 173 23.41 -7.48 -12.28
C SER A 173 22.36 -7.23 -11.21
N PHE A 174 21.13 -7.65 -11.45
CA PHE A 174 20.12 -7.72 -10.40
C PHE A 174 20.58 -8.66 -9.28
N LEU A 175 20.39 -8.22 -8.04
CA LEU A 175 20.66 -8.97 -6.81
C LEU A 175 19.37 -9.13 -6.02
N SER A 176 19.31 -10.16 -5.18
CA SER A 176 18.23 -10.28 -4.21
C SER A 176 18.32 -9.10 -3.24
N GLU A 177 17.27 -8.27 -3.20
CA GLU A 177 17.16 -7.17 -2.26
C GLU A 177 16.82 -7.73 -0.88
N TYR A 178 15.71 -8.45 -0.79
CA TYR A 178 15.27 -9.12 0.42
C TYR A 178 14.27 -10.25 0.16
N SER A 179 14.27 -11.22 1.08
CA SER A 179 13.15 -12.14 1.31
C SER A 179 12.21 -11.47 2.31
N PHE A 180 10.91 -11.39 2.00
CA PHE A 180 9.92 -10.78 2.88
C PHE A 180 9.86 -11.48 4.23
N LYS A 181 9.94 -12.83 4.24
CA LYS A 181 10.01 -13.58 5.49
C LYS A 181 11.30 -13.32 6.26
N GLY A 182 12.42 -13.26 5.56
CA GLY A 182 13.73 -12.98 6.17
C GLY A 182 13.75 -11.60 6.83
N ALA A 183 13.36 -10.56 6.10
CA ALA A 183 13.38 -9.18 6.58
C ALA A 183 12.46 -8.95 7.78
N TYR A 184 11.27 -9.55 7.77
CA TYR A 184 10.27 -9.35 8.82
C TYR A 184 10.18 -10.49 9.83
N GLN A 185 11.11 -11.45 9.80
CA GLN A 185 11.19 -12.58 10.75
C GLN A 185 9.89 -13.41 10.82
N ILE A 186 9.25 -13.64 9.67
CA ILE A 186 7.97 -14.34 9.58
C ILE A 186 8.21 -15.85 9.56
N LYS A 187 7.54 -16.56 10.47
CA LYS A 187 7.53 -18.03 10.53
C LYS A 187 6.26 -18.55 9.87
N GLY A 188 6.40 -19.45 8.89
CA GLY A 188 5.28 -20.01 8.13
C GLY A 188 4.90 -19.22 6.87
N PRO A 189 3.72 -19.49 6.27
CA PRO A 189 3.25 -18.78 5.09
C PRO A 189 2.82 -17.34 5.41
N ILE A 190 3.06 -16.43 4.47
CA ILE A 190 2.54 -15.07 4.50
C ILE A 190 1.05 -15.13 4.14
N ASN A 191 0.22 -14.73 5.10
CA ASN A 191 -1.23 -14.66 4.99
C ASN A 191 -1.73 -13.38 5.68
N LEU A 192 -3.04 -13.16 5.69
CA LEU A 192 -3.63 -11.95 6.29
C LEU A 192 -3.21 -11.73 7.74
N LYS A 193 -3.17 -12.78 8.57
CA LYS A 193 -2.75 -12.67 9.97
C LYS A 193 -1.33 -12.13 10.08
N VAL A 194 -0.41 -12.66 9.26
CA VAL A 194 0.98 -12.19 9.21
C VAL A 194 1.06 -10.71 8.81
N MET A 195 0.26 -10.27 7.83
CA MET A 195 0.24 -8.89 7.38
C MET A 195 -0.32 -7.93 8.44
N VAL A 196 -1.36 -8.36 9.19
CA VAL A 196 -1.89 -7.61 10.35
C VAL A 196 -0.84 -7.52 11.46
N ASP A 197 -0.20 -8.64 11.81
CA ASP A 197 0.86 -8.68 12.83
C ASP A 197 2.05 -7.78 12.43
N LEU A 198 2.44 -7.78 11.15
CA LEU A 198 3.48 -6.90 10.62
C LEU A 198 3.05 -5.44 10.73
N MET A 199 1.80 -5.11 10.40
CA MET A 199 1.31 -3.75 10.48
C MET A 199 1.30 -3.22 11.92
N GLU A 200 0.95 -4.06 12.90
CA GLU A 200 1.11 -3.71 14.32
C GLU A 200 2.57 -3.46 14.72
N ARG A 201 3.50 -4.28 14.22
CA ARG A 201 4.93 -4.07 14.48
C ARG A 201 5.45 -2.79 13.83
N LEU A 202 5.03 -2.47 12.60
CA LEU A 202 5.41 -1.24 11.91
C LEU A 202 4.96 0.02 12.67
N LYS A 203 3.81 -0.03 13.35
CA LYS A 203 3.32 1.08 14.18
C LYS A 203 4.15 1.25 15.46
N ASN A 204 4.60 0.15 16.06
CA ASN A 204 5.13 0.13 17.43
C ASN A 204 6.66 -0.06 17.52
N ASP A 205 7.34 -0.45 16.44
CA ASP A 205 8.77 -0.71 16.40
C ASP A 205 9.44 0.06 15.24
N ASN A 206 10.23 1.07 15.60
CA ASN A 206 10.96 1.91 14.65
C ASN A 206 12.03 1.14 13.86
N ALA A 207 12.59 0.06 14.39
CA ALA A 207 13.54 -0.76 13.66
C ALA A 207 12.84 -1.49 12.51
N VAL A 208 11.66 -2.08 12.77
CA VAL A 208 10.84 -2.73 11.74
C VAL A 208 10.37 -1.72 10.70
N LEU A 209 9.95 -0.52 11.12
CA LEU A 209 9.59 0.54 10.19
C LEU A 209 10.78 1.01 9.36
N SER A 210 11.98 1.14 9.95
CA SER A 210 13.19 1.49 9.20
C SER A 210 13.54 0.43 8.16
N THR A 211 13.40 -0.86 8.49
CA THR A 211 13.55 -1.95 7.51
C THR A 211 12.56 -1.78 6.36
N TYR A 212 11.28 -1.50 6.64
CA TYR A 212 10.28 -1.24 5.62
C TYR A 212 10.62 -0.02 4.76
N ILE A 213 11.05 1.10 5.34
CA ILE A 213 11.37 2.33 4.60
C ILE A 213 12.54 2.11 3.64
N ASN A 214 13.55 1.33 4.05
CA ASN A 214 14.65 0.94 3.17
C ASN A 214 14.13 0.27 1.89
N TYR A 215 13.25 -0.72 2.03
CA TYR A 215 12.71 -1.48 0.91
C TYR A 215 11.62 -0.74 0.14
N ASN A 216 10.84 0.14 0.79
CA ASN A 216 9.85 0.98 0.12
C ASN A 216 10.47 1.80 -1.02
N SER A 217 11.71 2.28 -0.83
CA SER A 217 12.51 2.98 -1.85
C SER A 217 13.39 2.11 -2.72
N VAL A 218 13.32 0.79 -2.56
CA VAL A 218 14.26 -0.11 -3.21
C VAL A 218 15.71 0.30 -2.91
N LEU A 219 16.01 0.57 -1.63
CA LEU A 219 17.30 1.06 -1.13
C LEU A 219 17.81 2.40 -1.71
N TRP A 220 16.95 3.18 -2.37
CA TRP A 220 17.32 4.50 -2.90
C TRP A 220 17.10 5.61 -1.87
N ASP A 221 18.19 6.22 -1.37
CA ASP A 221 18.19 7.34 -0.40
C ASP A 221 17.15 7.19 0.74
N PRO A 222 17.10 6.03 1.43
CA PRO A 222 16.05 5.79 2.41
C PRO A 222 16.22 6.71 3.61
N LYS A 223 15.18 7.49 3.89
CA LYS A 223 15.12 8.42 5.02
C LYS A 223 13.87 8.16 5.83
N MET A 224 14.03 8.05 7.14
CA MET A 224 12.89 7.87 8.04
C MET A 224 11.94 9.06 7.90
N PRO A 225 10.67 8.83 7.56
CA PRO A 225 9.70 9.90 7.43
C PRO A 225 9.27 10.38 8.81
N GLU A 226 8.99 11.67 8.91
CA GLU A 226 8.55 12.34 10.13
C GLU A 226 7.17 12.98 9.95
N GLY A 227 6.53 13.31 11.08
CA GLY A 227 5.24 14.01 11.10
C GLY A 227 4.20 13.41 10.17
N THR A 228 3.65 14.23 9.27
CA THR A 228 2.62 13.83 8.32
C THR A 228 3.08 12.81 7.29
N TYR A 229 4.36 12.74 6.92
CA TYR A 229 4.86 11.73 5.98
C TYR A 229 4.96 10.36 6.67
N ARG A 230 5.32 10.33 7.96
CA ARG A 230 5.21 9.09 8.76
C ARG A 230 3.76 8.63 8.83
N GLY A 231 2.84 9.58 9.03
CA GLY A 231 1.40 9.32 8.97
C GLY A 231 0.95 8.80 7.60
N GLY A 232 1.47 9.37 6.50
CA GLY A 232 1.20 8.89 5.14
C GLY A 232 1.53 7.42 4.96
N GLN A 233 2.71 7.00 5.42
CA GLN A 233 3.15 5.61 5.36
C GLN A 233 2.21 4.68 6.14
N LEU A 234 2.07 4.93 7.45
CA LEU A 234 1.33 4.03 8.34
C LEU A 234 -0.17 4.03 8.04
N CYS A 235 -0.77 5.19 7.79
CA CYS A 235 -2.21 5.29 7.52
C CYS A 235 -2.59 4.69 6.17
N SER A 236 -1.73 4.80 5.14
CA SER A 236 -2.00 4.18 3.83
C SER A 236 -1.96 2.66 3.91
N MET A 237 -0.95 2.10 4.61
CA MET A 237 -0.86 0.65 4.82
C MET A 237 -2.05 0.11 5.64
N GLU A 238 -2.52 0.86 6.64
CA GLU A 238 -3.59 0.41 7.53
C GLU A 238 -5.01 0.56 6.93
N PHE A 239 -5.24 1.62 6.14
CA PHE A 239 -6.59 2.04 5.73
C PHE A 239 -6.66 2.37 4.24
N ALA A 240 -7.20 1.43 3.45
CA ALA A 240 -7.48 1.66 2.03
C ALA A 240 -8.74 2.52 1.78
N ASP A 241 -9.66 2.65 2.76
CA ASP A 241 -10.80 3.56 2.63
C ASP A 241 -10.44 4.98 3.06
N TYR A 242 -10.96 5.96 2.33
CA TYR A 242 -10.62 7.36 2.51
C TYR A 242 -11.04 7.93 3.87
N PRO A 243 -12.25 7.64 4.41
CA PRO A 243 -12.64 8.16 5.72
C PRO A 243 -11.67 7.76 6.85
N ARG A 244 -11.29 6.48 6.96
CA ARG A 244 -10.34 6.04 8.00
C ARG A 244 -8.91 6.50 7.71
N TYR A 245 -8.49 6.51 6.44
CA TYR A 245 -7.19 7.08 6.05
C TYR A 245 -7.04 8.55 6.52
N PHE A 246 -8.01 9.41 6.19
CA PHE A 246 -7.94 10.82 6.56
C PHE A 246 -8.06 11.05 8.06
N SER A 247 -8.88 10.26 8.76
CA SER A 247 -8.98 10.28 10.22
C SER A 247 -7.65 9.90 10.89
N CYS A 248 -7.00 8.84 10.40
CA CYS A 248 -5.66 8.45 10.86
C CYS A 248 -4.63 9.55 10.60
N LEU A 249 -4.59 10.09 9.38
CA LEU A 249 -3.59 11.10 8.99
C LEU A 249 -3.72 12.40 9.80
N ALA A 250 -4.93 12.78 10.20
CA ALA A 250 -5.17 13.96 11.02
C ALA A 250 -4.43 13.93 12.37
N GLN A 251 -4.21 12.74 12.94
CA GLN A 251 -3.49 12.56 14.21
C GLN A 251 -2.02 12.97 14.10
N TYR A 252 -1.42 12.83 12.90
CA TYR A 252 -0.05 13.22 12.60
C TYR A 252 0.11 14.71 12.25
N LYS A 253 -1.00 15.41 11.97
CA LYS A 253 -1.02 16.88 11.81
C LYS A 253 -1.08 17.59 13.18
N SER A 254 -1.84 17.03 14.12
CA SER A 254 -2.08 17.63 15.45
C SER A 254 -0.87 17.53 16.40
N SER A 255 -0.06 16.47 16.27
CA SER A 255 1.15 16.26 17.07
C SER A 255 2.26 17.28 16.80
N ALA A 256 2.30 17.87 15.59
CA ALA A 256 3.21 18.98 15.28
C ALA A 256 2.82 20.28 16.02
N LEU A 257 1.52 20.57 16.18
CA LEU A 257 1.06 21.77 16.89
C LEU A 257 1.26 21.67 18.41
N HIS A 258 1.04 20.50 19.00
CA HIS A 258 1.21 20.34 20.45
C HIS A 258 2.66 20.58 20.90
N GLY A 259 3.66 20.15 20.13
CA GLY A 259 5.08 20.42 20.42
C GLY A 259 5.44 21.92 20.36
N PHE A 260 4.82 22.68 19.46
CA PHE A 260 5.02 24.13 19.38
C PHE A 260 4.43 24.88 20.58
N TYR A 261 3.22 24.49 21.05
CA TYR A 261 2.59 25.13 22.20
C TYR A 261 3.33 24.86 23.52
N THR A 262 3.85 23.64 23.74
CA THR A 262 4.67 23.35 24.93
C THR A 262 5.99 24.11 24.94
N VAL A 263 6.68 24.25 23.81
CA VAL A 263 7.92 25.04 23.72
C VAL A 263 7.66 26.52 24.00
N ILE A 264 6.58 27.09 23.46
CA ILE A 264 6.19 28.48 23.72
C ILE A 264 5.83 28.69 25.20
N LEU A 265 5.09 27.77 25.81
CA LEU A 265 4.74 27.85 27.24
C LEU A 265 5.98 27.76 28.16
N VAL A 266 6.95 26.91 27.82
CA VAL A 266 8.21 26.79 28.58
C VAL A 266 9.09 28.05 28.42
N LEU A 267 9.14 28.64 27.22
CA LEU A 267 9.87 29.88 26.97
C LEU A 267 9.20 31.11 27.63
N LEU A 268 7.87 31.15 27.69
CA LEU A 268 7.14 32.19 28.42
C LEU A 268 7.29 32.03 29.93
N ALA A 269 7.26 30.81 30.46
CA ALA A 269 7.47 30.56 31.89
C ALA A 269 8.90 30.96 32.32
N SER A 270 9.93 30.64 31.53
CA SER A 270 11.32 30.99 31.84
C SER A 270 11.59 32.50 31.72
N SER A 271 10.96 33.20 30.79
CA SER A 271 11.07 34.67 30.67
C SER A 271 10.33 35.42 31.80
N LEU A 272 9.16 34.93 32.24
CA LEU A 272 8.46 35.46 33.41
C LEU A 272 9.25 35.23 34.72
N SER A 273 9.96 34.10 34.83
CA SER A 273 10.81 33.79 36.00
C SER A 273 11.99 34.77 36.13
N ASN A 274 12.53 35.25 35.01
CA ASN A 274 13.62 36.23 34.97
C ASN A 274 13.17 37.69 35.19
N LEU A 275 11.86 37.97 35.17
CA LEU A 275 11.31 39.30 35.49
C LEU A 275 10.92 39.45 36.97
N LEU A 276 10.90 38.36 37.74
CA LEU A 276 10.49 38.29 39.15
C LEU A 276 11.68 38.10 40.12
N LEU A 277 12.91 38.29 39.64
CA LEU A 277 14.16 38.27 40.42
C LEU A 277 14.82 39.66 40.39
#